data_AF-R6MZH0-F1
#
_entry.id   AF-R6MZH0-F1
#
_cell.length_a   1.000
_cell.length_b   1.000
_cell.length_c   1.000
_cell.angle_alpha   90.00
_cell.angle_beta   90.00
_cell.angle_gamma   90.00
#
_symmetry.space_group_name_H-M   'P 1'
#
loop_
_entity.id
_entity.type
_entity.pdbx_description
1 polymer ?
#
loop_
_entity_poly.entity_id
_entity_poly.type
_entity_poly.pdbx_seq_one_letter_code
_entity_poly.pdbx_strand_id
1 'polypeptide(L)' 'MRRLVSCSILRSGGVDFEAAGRLGINAQRALSLPGRVAPQAAGEIIKTTIYHMIEEGAE' A
#
# COMPACT_ATOMS: atom_id res chain seq x y z
N MET A 1 23.90 -4.81 -4.43
CA MET A 1 22.48 -4.44 -4.56
C MET A 1 21.65 -5.42 -3.72
N ARG A 2 21.15 -5.00 -2.55
CA ARG A 2 20.33 -5.87 -1.69
C ARG A 2 18.89 -5.86 -2.21
N ARG A 3 18.36 -7.01 -2.64
CA ARG A 3 16.97 -7.15 -3.11
C ARG A 3 16.03 -6.85 -1.96
N LEU A 4 15.40 -5.67 -1.99
CA LEU A 4 14.45 -5.22 -0.99
C LEU A 4 13.06 -5.64 -1.46
N VAL A 5 12.43 -6.55 -0.74
CA VAL A 5 11.07 -6.99 -1.04
C VAL A 5 10.14 -6.10 -0.21
N SER A 6 9.53 -5.12 -0.86
CA SER A 6 8.55 -4.24 -0.24
C SER A 6 7.20 -4.94 -0.24
N CYS A 7 6.71 -5.31 0.94
CA CYS A 7 5.44 -6.00 1.09
C CYS A 7 4.36 -4.99 1.50
N SER A 8 3.35 -4.79 0.64
CA SER A 8 2.28 -3.78 0.79
C SER A 8 1.05 -4.30 1.55
N ILE A 9 1.19 -5.36 2.35
CA ILE A 9 0.03 -6.05 2.94
C ILE A 9 -0.33 -5.44 4.32
N LEU A 10 -1.62 -5.11 4.46
CA LEU A 10 -2.21 -4.38 5.58
C LEU A 10 -2.18 -5.21 6.88
N ARG A 11 -1.52 -4.66 7.91
CA ARG A 11 -1.45 -5.04 9.35
C ARG A 11 -1.10 -6.50 9.72
N SER A 12 -1.58 -7.51 9.01
CA SER A 12 -1.25 -8.93 9.12
C SER A 12 -0.97 -9.50 7.73
N GLY A 13 0.12 -9.05 7.12
CA GLY A 13 0.56 -9.56 5.82
C GLY A 13 1.25 -10.91 5.94
N GLY A 14 1.00 -11.81 4.98
CA GLY A 14 1.51 -13.19 4.89
C GLY A 14 3.02 -13.33 4.66
N VAL A 15 3.81 -12.43 5.25
CA VAL A 15 5.28 -12.50 5.27
C VAL A 15 5.72 -12.62 6.72
N ASP A 16 6.35 -13.76 7.03
CA ASP A 16 7.08 -13.95 8.28
C ASP A 16 8.39 -13.14 8.21
N PHE A 17 8.39 -11.99 8.90
CA PHE A 17 9.53 -11.07 8.94
C PHE A 17 10.74 -11.70 9.66
N GLU A 18 10.55 -12.65 10.58
CA GLU A 18 11.67 -13.33 11.24
C GLU A 18 12.34 -14.33 10.30
N ALA A 19 11.55 -15.11 9.56
CA ALA A 19 12.07 -16.03 8.55
C ALA A 19 12.82 -15.27 7.43
N ALA A 20 12.28 -14.13 6.99
CA ALA A 20 12.94 -13.26 6.01
C ALA A 20 14.28 -12.72 6.54
N GLY A 21 14.33 -12.31 7.82
CA GLY A 21 15.55 -11.86 8.49
C GLY A 21 16.62 -12.95 8.56
N ARG A 22 16.24 -14.19 8.88
CA ARG A 22 17.15 -15.37 8.91
C ARG A 22 17.77 -15.67 7.54
N LEU A 23 17.06 -15.36 6.45
CA LEU A 23 17.53 -15.53 5.08
C LEU A 23 18.29 -14.31 4.53
N GLY A 24 18.51 -13.28 5.35
CA GLY A 24 19.19 -12.03 4.93
C GLY A 24 18.35 -11.15 4.01
N ILE A 25 17.03 -11.38 3.93
CA ILE A 25 16.10 -10.62 3.10
C ILE A 25 15.55 -9.46 3.93
N ASN A 26 15.83 -8.24 3.48
CA ASN A 26 15.26 -7.03 4.08
C ASN A 26 13.81 -6.85 3.62
N ALA A 27 12.87 -7.43 4.37
CA ALA A 27 11.44 -7.22 4.20
C ALA A 27 11.00 -5.99 5.03
N GLN A 28 10.58 -4.92 4.37
CA GLN A 28 10.07 -3.72 5.04
C GLN A 28 8.58 -3.57 4.77
N ARG A 29 7.82 -3.27 5.84
CA ARG A 29 6.41 -2.89 5.76
C ARG A 29 6.32 -1.51 5.15
N ALA A 30 5.83 -1.44 3.92
CA ALA A 30 5.62 -0.17 3.24
C ALA A 30 4.14 0.20 3.27
N LEU A 31 3.67 0.58 4.46
CA LEU A 31 2.32 1.09 4.63
C LEU A 31 2.19 2.44 3.92
N SER A 32 1.05 2.66 3.25
CA SER A 32 0.69 3.94 2.63
C SER A 32 1.66 4.45 1.55
N LEU A 33 2.27 3.54 0.78
CA LEU A 33 3.10 3.90 -0.37
C LEU A 33 2.43 4.87 -1.37
N PRO A 34 1.14 4.70 -1.74
CA PRO A 34 0.51 5.60 -2.70
C PRO A 34 0.49 7.06 -2.20
N GLY A 35 0.16 7.29 -0.93
CA GLY A 35 0.13 8.62 -0.34
C GLY A 35 1.53 9.24 -0.15
N ARG A 36 2.57 8.42 0.05
CA ARG A 36 3.95 8.90 0.26
C ARG A 36 4.70 9.16 -1.05
N VAL A 37 4.43 8.36 -2.09
CA VAL A 37 5.17 8.41 -3.36
C VAL A 37 4.44 9.25 -4.40
N ALA A 38 3.11 9.30 -4.37
CA ALA A 38 2.28 10.03 -5.34
C ALA A 38 1.02 10.63 -4.68
N PRO A 39 1.17 11.66 -3.82
CA PRO A 39 0.05 12.23 -3.06
C PRO A 39 -1.05 12.82 -3.95
N GLN A 40 -0.69 13.47 -5.07
CA GLN A 40 -1.64 14.08 -6.00
C GLN A 40 -2.49 13.01 -6.69
N ALA A 41 -1.86 11.99 -7.26
CA ALA A 41 -2.56 10.87 -7.91
C ALA A 41 -3.43 10.09 -6.91
N ALA A 42 -2.92 9.84 -5.69
CA ALA A 42 -3.72 9.22 -4.64
C ALA A 42 -4.96 10.06 -4.29
N GLY A 43 -4.82 11.39 -4.23
CA GLY A 43 -5.94 12.31 -3.99
C GLY A 43 -6.97 12.32 -5.12
N GLU A 44 -6.54 12.29 -6.38
CA GLU A 44 -7.44 12.22 -7.54
C GLU A 44 -8.28 10.93 -7.56
N ILE A 45 -7.66 9.79 -7.22
CA ILE A 45 -8.36 8.50 -7.12
C ILE A 45 -9.43 8.55 -6.01
N ILE A 46 -9.08 9.09 -4.84
CA ILE A 46 -10.03 9.23 -3.72
C ILE A 46 -11.18 10.16 -4.11
N LYS A 47 -10.87 11.31 -4.69
CA LYS A 47 -11.86 12.28 -5.18
C LYS A 47 -12.87 11.61 -6.11
N THR A 48 -12.36 10.97 -7.17
CA THR A 48 -13.17 10.32 -8.20
C THR A 48 -14.08 9.26 -7.59
N THR A 49 -13.55 8.46 -6.66
CA THR A 49 -14.33 7.44 -5.95
C THR A 49 -15.50 8.05 -5.16
N ILE A 50 -15.28 9.16 -4.46
CA ILE A 50 -16.34 9.84 -3.69
C ILE A 50 -17.42 10.39 -4.61
N TYR A 51 -17.04 11.01 -5.73
CA TYR A 51 -18.03 11.53 -6.68
C TYR A 51 -18.89 10.42 -7.28
N HIS A 52 -18.29 9.29 -7.67
CA HIS A 52 -19.06 8.15 -8.15
C HIS A 52 -20.01 7.60 -7.08
N MET A 53 -19.58 7.49 -5.82
CA MET A 53 -20.45 7.03 -4.73
C MET A 53 -21.65 7.97 -4.49
N ILE A 54 -21.44 9.29 -4.64
CA ILE A 54 -22.52 10.28 -4.49
C ILE A 54 -23.48 10.21 -5.68
N GLU A 55 -22.95 10.05 -6.89
CA GLU A 55 -23.73 9.95 -8.12
C GLU A 55 -24.60 8.69 -8.14
N GLU A 56 -24.06 7.54 -7.71
CA GLU A 56 -24.81 6.29 -7.54
C GLU A 56 -25.86 6.36 -6.42
N GLY A 57 -25.60 7.14 -5.36
CA GLY A 57 -26.52 7.27 -4.22
C GLY A 57 -27.59 8.35 -4.37
N ALA A 58 -27.59 9.11 -5.47
CA ALA A 58 -28.57 10.16 -5.76
C ALA A 58 -29.70 9.70 -6.71
N GLU A 59 -29.64 8.46 -7.21
CA GLU A 59 -30.77 7.71 -7.79
C GLU A 59 -31.56 6.97 -6.69
#